data_AF-A0A397FI93-F1
#
_entry.id   AF-A0A397FI93-F1
#
_cell.length_a   1.000
_cell.length_b   1.000
_cell.length_c   1.000
_cell.angle_alpha   90.00
_cell.angle_beta   90.00
_cell.angle_gamma   90.00
#
_symmetry.space_group_name_H-M   'P 1'
#
loop_
_entity.id
_entity.type
_entity.pdbx_description
1 polymer ?
#
loop_
_entity_poly.entity_id
_entity_poly.type
_entity_poly.pdbx_seq_one_letter_code
_entity_poly.pdbx_strand_id
1 'polypeptide(L)'
;MSLEDKHELYQEHLRRPHTHYSELANWAKITFNLSTTTAKSTVCNAIKHNHTKSQRVDAKARTMDRNVALPQVEAKIVEWVLRCEELGVCITGELIRKQATTIAIELAIPETQRIKFAKGWLYKFQRKHDFRSMIQHGEAASVPPEQVQEGHKKVLHETSGYNSSDIYNVGGQRPPEI
;
A
#
# COMPACT_ATOMS: atom_id res chain seq x y z
N MET A 1 -7.67 -13.85 27.43
CA MET A 1 -6.73 -12.71 27.51
C MET A 1 -6.93 -11.82 26.29
N SER A 2 -7.61 -10.69 26.51
CA SER A 2 -7.96 -9.66 25.53
C SER A 2 -6.72 -8.92 25.00
N LEU A 3 -6.94 -7.99 24.07
CA LEU A 3 -5.92 -7.06 23.58
C LEU A 3 -5.55 -6.01 24.61
N GLU A 4 -6.52 -5.55 25.42
CA GLU A 4 -6.31 -4.66 26.57
C GLU A 4 -5.44 -5.34 27.63
N ASP A 5 -5.79 -6.57 28.04
CA ASP A 5 -5.02 -7.37 29.00
C ASP A 5 -3.53 -7.50 28.62
N LYS A 6 -3.26 -7.69 27.32
CA LYS A 6 -1.88 -7.81 26.81
C LYS A 6 -1.11 -6.49 26.89
N HIS A 7 -1.80 -5.35 26.80
CA HIS A 7 -1.18 -4.04 26.95
C HIS A 7 -0.85 -3.74 28.41
N GLU A 8 -1.78 -4.01 29.32
CA GLU A 8 -1.54 -3.86 30.76
C GLU A 8 -0.42 -4.77 31.26
N LEU A 9 -0.36 -6.01 30.75
CA LEU A 9 0.73 -6.93 31.03
C LEU A 9 2.10 -6.39 30.59
N TYR A 10 2.15 -5.67 29.46
CA TYR A 10 3.37 -5.02 28.99
C TYR A 10 3.74 -3.82 29.86
N GLN A 11 2.77 -3.00 30.27
CA GLN A 11 3.01 -1.88 31.19
C GLN A 11 3.55 -2.37 32.54
N GLU A 12 3.00 -3.46 33.08
CA GLU A 12 3.48 -4.02 34.36
C GLU A 12 4.91 -4.56 34.24
N HIS A 13 5.27 -5.16 33.10
CA HIS A 13 6.65 -5.55 32.82
C HIS A 13 7.60 -4.35 32.74
N LEU A 14 7.18 -3.22 32.17
CA LEU A 14 7.98 -1.98 32.16
C LEU A 14 8.15 -1.40 33.57
N ARG A 15 7.13 -1.50 34.43
CA ARG A 15 7.24 -1.09 35.84
C ARG A 15 8.15 -2.01 36.64
N ARG A 16 8.26 -3.28 36.24
CA ARG A 16 9.06 -4.30 36.93
C ARG A 16 9.88 -5.15 35.93
N PRO A 17 10.97 -4.60 35.36
CA PRO A 17 11.73 -5.26 34.29
C PRO A 17 12.43 -6.56 34.76
N HIS A 18 12.68 -6.70 36.06
CA HIS A 18 13.33 -7.87 36.66
C HIS A 18 12.35 -9.00 37.06
N THR A 19 11.04 -8.80 36.89
CA THR A 19 10.05 -9.81 37.26
C THR A 19 10.12 -11.00 36.31
N HIS A 20 10.18 -12.21 36.88
CA HIS A 20 10.24 -13.44 36.10
C HIS A 20 8.88 -13.74 35.44
N TYR A 21 8.87 -14.30 34.22
CA TYR A 21 7.63 -14.50 33.45
C TYR A 21 6.58 -15.39 34.13
N SER A 22 6.98 -16.28 35.05
CA SER A 22 6.04 -17.03 35.88
C SER A 22 5.23 -16.16 36.83
N GLU A 23 5.85 -15.11 37.37
CA GLU A 23 5.23 -14.19 38.31
C GLU A 23 4.27 -13.25 37.57
N LEU A 24 4.67 -12.76 36.39
CA LEU A 24 3.78 -12.02 35.48
C LEU A 24 2.58 -12.87 35.01
N ALA A 25 2.75 -14.17 34.79
CA ALA A 25 1.66 -15.08 34.44
C ALA A 25 0.64 -15.25 35.57
N ASN A 26 1.11 -15.32 36.82
CA ASN A 26 0.27 -15.40 38.00
C ASN A 26 -0.45 -14.07 38.25
N TRP A 27 0.27 -12.96 38.13
CA TRP A 27 -0.32 -11.61 38.19
C TRP A 27 -1.43 -11.46 37.15
N ALA A 28 -1.18 -11.81 35.88
CA ALA A 28 -2.18 -11.75 34.82
C ALA A 28 -3.42 -12.61 35.10
N LYS A 29 -3.24 -13.78 35.72
CA LYS A 29 -4.36 -14.63 36.12
C LYS A 29 -5.26 -13.94 37.15
N ILE A 30 -4.66 -13.31 38.15
CA ILE A 30 -5.37 -12.61 39.23
C ILE A 30 -6.03 -11.34 38.68
N THR A 31 -5.28 -10.51 37.97
CA THR A 31 -5.73 -9.21 37.45
C THR A 31 -6.84 -9.34 36.41
N PHE A 32 -6.72 -10.29 35.47
CA PHE A 32 -7.71 -10.49 34.40
C PHE A 32 -8.72 -11.62 34.69
N ASN A 33 -8.73 -12.11 35.93
CA ASN A 33 -9.64 -13.16 36.41
C ASN A 33 -9.71 -14.39 35.48
N LEU A 34 -8.54 -14.85 34.99
CA LEU A 34 -8.46 -15.93 34.01
C LEU A 34 -8.65 -17.31 34.68
N SER A 35 -9.40 -18.20 34.01
CA SER A 35 -9.69 -19.55 34.50
C SER A 35 -8.42 -20.40 34.68
N THR A 36 -7.41 -20.17 33.84
CA THR A 36 -6.13 -20.91 33.84
C THR A 36 -4.96 -19.94 33.87
N THR A 37 -3.88 -20.31 34.58
CA THR A 37 -2.63 -19.56 34.55
C THR A 37 -2.11 -19.47 33.11
N THR A 38 -1.80 -18.26 32.65
CA THR A 38 -1.29 -18.07 31.29
C THR A 38 0.06 -18.75 31.12
N ALA A 39 0.26 -19.45 30.00
CA ALA A 39 1.55 -20.07 29.74
C ALA A 39 2.66 -19.00 29.66
N LYS A 40 3.86 -19.33 30.15
CA LYS A 40 5.05 -18.45 30.08
C LYS A 40 5.31 -17.97 28.64
N SER A 41 5.06 -18.83 27.65
CA SER A 41 5.17 -18.51 26.22
C SER A 41 4.19 -17.41 25.79
N THR A 42 2.97 -17.43 26.30
CA THR A 42 1.94 -16.42 26.04
C THR A 42 2.34 -15.06 26.61
N VAL A 43 2.89 -15.02 27.82
CA VAL A 43 3.42 -13.80 28.46
C VAL A 43 4.62 -13.26 27.68
N CYS A 44 5.58 -14.12 27.35
CA CYS A 44 6.77 -13.76 26.57
C CYS A 44 6.39 -13.19 25.19
N ASN A 45 5.48 -13.84 24.47
CA ASN A 45 4.99 -13.37 23.17
C ASN A 45 4.21 -12.06 23.31
N ALA A 46 3.38 -11.92 24.35
CA ALA A 46 2.67 -10.67 24.62
C ALA A 46 3.66 -9.51 24.82
N ILE A 47 4.69 -9.68 25.65
CA ILE A 47 5.70 -8.65 25.90
C ILE A 47 6.46 -8.30 24.62
N LYS A 48 6.98 -9.31 23.90
CA LYS A 48 7.74 -9.12 22.66
C LYS A 48 6.95 -8.37 21.58
N HIS A 49 5.67 -8.66 21.44
CA HIS A 49 4.82 -8.06 20.40
C HIS A 49 4.13 -6.75 20.84
N ASN A 50 4.08 -6.43 22.13
CA ASN A 50 3.53 -5.15 22.61
C ASN A 50 4.56 -4.01 22.60
N HIS A 51 5.87 -4.29 22.62
CA HIS A 51 6.91 -3.27 22.42
C HIS A 51 6.73 -2.50 21.09
N THR A 52 6.21 -3.17 20.05
CA THR A 52 5.95 -2.60 18.73
C THR A 52 4.52 -2.11 18.52
N LYS A 53 3.67 -2.03 19.56
CA LYS A 53 2.28 -1.56 19.36
C LYS A 53 2.24 -0.07 19.03
N SER A 54 2.07 0.22 17.73
CA SER A 54 1.46 1.46 17.25
C SER A 54 0.07 1.62 17.91
N GLN A 55 -0.21 2.80 18.48
CA GLN A 55 -1.43 3.14 19.24
C GLN A 55 -2.70 3.24 18.38
N ARG A 56 -3.00 2.29 17.47
CA ARG A 56 -4.19 2.40 16.61
C ARG A 56 -5.04 1.11 16.60
N VAL A 57 -6.34 1.35 16.70
CA VAL A 57 -7.41 0.44 17.15
C VAL A 57 -7.80 -0.63 16.12
N ASP A 58 -7.28 -0.57 14.90
CA ASP A 58 -7.77 -1.43 13.82
C ASP A 58 -7.00 -2.74 13.67
N ALA A 59 -7.72 -3.85 13.80
CA ALA A 59 -7.23 -5.19 13.48
C ALA A 59 -6.66 -5.31 12.04
N LYS A 60 -7.13 -4.46 11.12
CA LYS A 60 -6.64 -4.37 9.74
C LYS A 60 -5.25 -3.72 9.64
N ALA A 61 -4.90 -2.84 10.57
CA ALA A 61 -3.54 -2.28 10.67
C ALA A 61 -2.54 -3.35 11.16
N ARG A 62 -2.96 -4.27 12.04
CA ARG A 62 -2.11 -5.38 12.54
C ARG A 62 -1.62 -6.35 11.46
N THR A 63 -2.36 -6.56 10.38
CA THR A 63 -1.88 -7.40 9.25
C THR A 63 -0.94 -6.64 8.31
N MET A 64 -0.99 -5.30 8.33
CA MET A 64 -0.16 -4.42 7.52
C MET A 64 1.17 -4.06 8.17
N ASP A 65 1.23 -4.06 9.50
CA ASP A 65 2.45 -3.81 10.30
C ASP A 65 3.33 -5.06 10.48
N ARG A 66 3.28 -5.99 9.51
CA ARG A 66 4.26 -7.07 9.47
C ARG A 66 5.58 -6.49 8.98
N ASN A 67 6.69 -6.86 9.63
CA ASN A 67 8.05 -6.47 9.26
C ASN A 67 8.20 -6.42 7.73
N VAL A 68 8.46 -5.23 7.22
CA VAL A 68 8.92 -5.06 5.84
C VAL A 68 10.18 -5.88 5.71
N ALA A 69 10.22 -6.83 4.78
CA ALA A 69 11.37 -7.70 4.65
C ALA A 69 12.65 -6.91 4.32
N LEU A 70 12.53 -5.74 3.69
CA LEU A 70 13.63 -4.86 3.28
C LEU A 70 13.26 -3.37 3.49
N PRO A 71 13.28 -2.85 4.74
CA PRO A 71 12.83 -1.48 5.04
C PRO A 71 13.67 -0.41 4.34
N GLN A 72 14.98 -0.65 4.19
CA GLN A 72 15.90 0.25 3.47
C GLN A 72 15.58 0.38 1.97
N VAL A 73 15.19 -0.73 1.32
CA VAL A 73 14.77 -0.73 -0.07
C VAL A 73 13.44 0.01 -0.20
N GLU A 74 12.50 -0.25 0.72
CA GLU A 74 11.19 0.41 0.72
C GLU A 74 11.32 1.93 0.87
N ALA A 75 12.16 2.42 1.80
CA ALA A 75 12.40 3.84 2.00
C ALA A 75 12.93 4.54 0.73
N LYS A 76 13.89 3.92 0.04
CA LYS A 76 14.43 4.45 -1.22
C LYS A 76 13.40 4.52 -2.35
N ILE A 77 12.49 3.54 -2.41
CA ILE A 77 11.42 3.55 -3.40
C ILE A 77 10.42 4.67 -3.09
N VAL A 78 10.09 4.90 -1.81
CA VAL A 78 9.22 6.02 -1.40
C VAL A 78 9.83 7.36 -1.81
N GLU A 79 11.11 7.60 -1.49
CA GLU A 79 11.83 8.81 -1.92
C GLU A 79 11.75 9.03 -3.44
N TRP A 80 11.91 7.95 -4.21
CA TRP A 80 11.83 8.01 -5.67
C TRP A 80 10.41 8.27 -6.19
N VAL A 81 9.39 7.64 -5.62
CA VAL A 81 7.98 7.87 -6.01
C VAL A 81 7.57 9.31 -5.73
N LEU A 82 7.92 9.85 -4.56
CA LEU A 82 7.61 11.24 -4.19
C LEU A 82 8.29 12.22 -5.14
N ARG A 83 9.56 12.00 -5.51
CA ARG A 83 10.24 12.84 -6.50
C ARG A 83 9.55 12.83 -7.86
N CYS A 84 9.06 11.68 -8.30
CA CYS A 84 8.33 11.60 -9.56
C CYS A 84 6.98 12.33 -9.47
N GLU A 85 6.30 12.27 -8.34
CA GLU A 85 5.07 13.04 -8.08
C GLU A 85 5.33 14.56 -8.14
N GLU A 86 6.41 15.03 -7.51
CA GLU A 86 6.85 16.44 -7.57
C GLU A 86 7.15 16.89 -9.02
N LEU A 87 7.68 16.00 -9.84
CA LEU A 87 7.97 16.25 -11.26
C LEU A 87 6.75 16.07 -12.17
N GLY A 88 5.58 15.71 -11.63
CA GLY A 88 4.37 15.43 -12.41
C GLY A 88 4.47 14.16 -13.28
N VAL A 89 5.44 13.29 -13.01
CA VAL A 89 5.66 12.05 -13.77
C VAL A 89 4.76 10.95 -13.22
N CYS A 90 3.89 10.43 -14.06
CA CYS A 90 3.05 9.30 -13.67
C CYS A 90 3.82 7.99 -13.74
N ILE A 91 3.85 7.29 -12.61
CA ILE A 91 4.54 6.01 -12.45
C ILE A 91 3.53 4.86 -12.45
N THR A 92 3.82 3.83 -13.23
CA THR A 92 3.06 2.57 -13.19
C THR A 92 3.57 1.64 -12.08
N GLY A 93 2.69 0.79 -11.57
CA GLY A 93 3.06 -0.23 -10.58
C GLY A 93 4.12 -1.23 -11.07
N GLU A 94 4.25 -1.47 -12.39
CA GLU A 94 5.36 -2.26 -12.94
C GLU A 94 6.69 -1.51 -12.80
N LEU A 95 6.70 -0.20 -13.06
CA LEU A 95 7.91 0.61 -12.92
C LEU A 95 8.38 0.65 -11.46
N ILE A 96 7.46 0.75 -10.50
CA ILE A 96 7.79 0.64 -9.06
C ILE A 96 8.48 -0.70 -8.75
N ARG A 97 8.00 -1.81 -9.30
CA ARG A 97 8.58 -3.14 -9.07
C ARG A 97 9.97 -3.29 -9.71
N LYS A 98 10.16 -2.74 -10.91
CA LYS A 98 11.48 -2.70 -11.56
C LYS A 98 12.46 -1.86 -10.74
N GLN A 99 12.03 -0.67 -10.31
CA GLN A 99 12.85 0.22 -9.49
C GLN A 99 13.22 -0.43 -8.15
N ALA A 100 12.29 -1.14 -7.52
CA ALA A 100 12.55 -1.90 -6.31
C ALA A 100 13.65 -2.96 -6.50
N THR A 101 13.66 -3.62 -7.66
CA THR A 101 14.67 -4.60 -8.03
C THR A 101 16.02 -3.94 -8.23
N THR A 102 16.08 -2.81 -8.95
CA THR A 102 17.30 -2.02 -9.15
C THR A 102 17.90 -1.57 -7.83
N ILE A 103 17.10 -0.95 -6.96
CA ILE A 103 17.55 -0.49 -5.63
C ILE A 103 18.05 -1.66 -4.78
N ALA A 104 17.41 -2.83 -4.84
CA ALA A 104 17.88 -4.01 -4.12
C ALA A 104 19.21 -4.57 -4.67
N ILE A 105 19.55 -4.31 -5.93
CA ILE A 105 20.85 -4.64 -6.52
C ILE A 105 21.88 -3.60 -6.07
N GLU A 106 21.55 -2.31 -6.14
CA GLU A 106 22.42 -1.20 -5.71
C GLU A 106 22.83 -1.29 -4.23
N LEU A 107 21.90 -1.71 -3.37
CA LEU A 107 22.15 -1.94 -1.94
C LEU A 107 22.85 -3.29 -1.66
N ALA A 108 23.31 -3.99 -2.70
CA ALA A 108 23.99 -5.29 -2.61
C ALA A 108 23.24 -6.31 -1.74
N ILE A 109 21.90 -6.33 -1.81
CA ILE A 109 21.09 -7.26 -1.03
C ILE A 109 21.31 -8.68 -1.57
N PRO A 110 21.75 -9.63 -0.73
CA PRO A 110 21.93 -11.02 -1.14
C PRO A 110 20.64 -11.59 -1.72
N GLU A 111 20.73 -12.40 -2.77
CA GLU A 111 19.57 -13.01 -3.42
C GLU A 111 18.75 -13.88 -2.44
N THR A 112 19.42 -14.46 -1.44
CA THR A 112 18.80 -15.23 -0.35
C THR A 112 17.89 -14.39 0.57
N GLN A 113 18.10 -13.07 0.62
CA GLN A 113 17.30 -12.12 1.41
C GLN A 113 16.35 -11.30 0.53
N ARG A 114 16.43 -11.43 -0.79
CA ARG A 114 15.62 -10.67 -1.73
C ARG A 114 14.20 -11.24 -1.78
N ILE A 115 13.22 -10.42 -1.40
CA ILE A 115 11.83 -10.75 -1.64
C ILE A 115 11.51 -10.61 -3.12
N LYS A 116 10.56 -11.42 -3.61
CA LYS A 116 9.96 -11.17 -4.92
C LYS A 116 9.09 -9.90 -4.81
N PHE A 117 9.46 -8.85 -5.54
CA PHE A 117 8.66 -7.64 -5.72
C PHE A 117 7.43 -7.92 -6.61
N ALA A 118 6.61 -8.89 -6.21
CA ALA A 118 5.43 -9.32 -6.95
C ALA A 118 4.23 -8.39 -6.69
N LYS A 119 3.12 -8.63 -7.41
CA LYS A 119 1.87 -7.85 -7.27
C LYS A 119 1.38 -7.73 -5.81
N GLY A 120 1.51 -8.80 -5.02
CA GLY A 120 1.10 -8.80 -3.62
C GLY A 120 1.98 -7.92 -2.71
N TRP A 121 3.28 -7.79 -3.01
CA TRP A 121 4.15 -6.85 -2.32
C TRP A 121 3.79 -5.41 -2.69
N LEU A 122 3.62 -5.15 -4.00
CA LEU A 122 3.23 -3.82 -4.50
C LEU A 122 1.92 -3.33 -3.86
N TYR A 123 0.92 -4.20 -3.78
CA TYR A 123 -0.36 -3.87 -3.14
C TYR A 123 -0.18 -3.42 -1.68
N LYS A 124 0.66 -4.14 -0.91
CA LYS A 124 0.94 -3.78 0.49
C LYS A 124 1.74 -2.49 0.59
N PHE A 125 2.74 -2.32 -0.27
CA PHE A 125 3.55 -1.11 -0.36
C PHE A 125 2.67 0.13 -0.60
N GLN A 126 1.83 0.10 -1.65
CA GLN A 126 0.94 1.20 -1.98
C GLN A 126 -0.04 1.52 -0.84
N ARG A 127 -0.65 0.48 -0.25
CA ARG A 127 -1.58 0.63 0.87
C ARG A 127 -0.93 1.17 2.14
N LYS A 128 0.37 0.92 2.34
CA LYS A 128 1.11 1.37 3.53
C LYS A 128 1.51 2.84 3.44
N HIS A 129 1.85 3.29 2.24
CA HIS A 129 2.27 4.68 1.96
C HIS A 129 1.14 5.52 1.35
N ASP A 130 -0.10 5.03 1.40
CA ASP A 130 -1.30 5.67 0.86
C ASP A 130 -1.20 6.12 -0.62
N PHE A 131 -0.37 5.43 -1.40
CA PHE A 131 -0.27 5.66 -2.84
C PHE A 131 -1.53 5.17 -3.56
N ARG A 132 -2.19 6.08 -4.27
CA ARG A 132 -3.40 5.77 -5.04
C ARG A 132 -3.05 5.49 -6.49
N SER A 133 -3.68 4.46 -7.05
CA SER A 133 -3.66 4.23 -8.50
C SER A 133 -4.58 5.25 -9.15
N MET A 134 -4.05 6.09 -10.03
CA MET A 134 -4.83 6.96 -10.90
C MET A 134 -4.86 6.38 -12.31
N ILE A 135 -6.02 6.45 -12.97
CA ILE A 135 -6.13 6.18 -14.40
C ILE A 135 -5.86 7.50 -15.10
N GLN A 136 -4.80 7.56 -15.92
CA GLN A 136 -4.61 8.69 -16.81
C GLN A 136 -5.46 8.47 -18.06
N HIS A 137 -6.42 9.35 -18.30
CA HIS A 137 -7.08 9.45 -19.59
C HIS A 137 -6.13 10.21 -20.53
N GLY A 138 -5.84 9.62 -21.70
CA GLY A 138 -4.96 10.21 -22.72
C GLY A 138 -5.52 11.49 -23.34
N GLU A 139 -4.80 12.03 -24.32
CA GLU A 139 -4.92 13.35 -24.98
C GLU A 139 -6.35 13.94 -25.13
N ALA A 140 -7.37 13.11 -25.30
CA ALA A 140 -8.78 13.52 -25.36
C ALA A 140 -9.25 14.36 -24.16
N ALA A 141 -8.66 14.18 -22.96
CA ALA A 141 -9.02 14.95 -21.77
C ALA A 141 -8.27 16.29 -21.63
N SER A 142 -7.26 16.56 -22.47
CA SER A 142 -6.47 17.81 -22.44
C SER A 142 -7.04 18.90 -23.35
N VAL A 143 -8.04 18.57 -24.17
CA VAL A 143 -8.69 19.52 -25.08
C VAL A 143 -9.92 20.11 -24.39
N PRO A 144 -10.03 21.44 -24.26
CA PRO A 144 -11.22 22.09 -23.73
C PRO A 144 -12.49 21.64 -24.47
N PRO A 145 -13.63 21.45 -23.77
CA PRO A 145 -14.89 21.04 -24.42
C PRO A 145 -15.30 21.96 -25.56
N GLU A 146 -14.97 23.25 -25.48
CA GLU A 146 -15.20 24.24 -26.52
C GLU A 146 -14.42 23.93 -27.80
N GLN A 147 -13.14 23.55 -27.70
CA GLN A 147 -12.30 23.16 -28.83
C GLN A 147 -12.74 21.81 -29.43
N VAL A 148 -13.23 20.89 -28.60
CA VAL A 148 -13.82 19.63 -29.08
C VAL A 148 -15.09 19.92 -29.88
N GLN A 149 -15.98 20.79 -29.37
CA GLN A 149 -17.20 21.18 -30.08
C GLN A 149 -16.91 21.93 -31.39
N GLU A 150 -15.91 22.81 -31.38
CA GLU A 150 -15.46 23.52 -32.58
C GLU A 150 -14.88 22.56 -33.62
N GLY A 151 -14.03 21.62 -33.18
CA GLY A 151 -13.51 20.55 -34.04
C GLY A 151 -14.63 19.70 -34.65
N HIS A 152 -15.62 19.31 -33.85
CA HIS A 152 -16.79 18.57 -34.33
C HIS A 152 -17.58 19.35 -35.39
N LYS A 153 -17.84 20.64 -35.16
CA LYS A 153 -18.53 21.50 -36.13
C LYS A 153 -17.76 21.63 -37.43
N LYS A 154 -16.43 21.77 -37.34
CA LYS A 154 -15.55 21.89 -38.50
C LYS A 154 -15.55 20.62 -39.35
N VAL A 155 -15.41 19.46 -38.72
CA VAL A 155 -15.50 18.16 -39.41
C VAL A 155 -16.88 18.01 -40.06
N LEU A 156 -17.96 18.28 -39.34
CA LEU A 156 -19.33 18.17 -39.88
C LEU A 156 -19.56 19.09 -41.10
N HIS A 157 -18.98 20.30 -41.05
CA HIS A 157 -19.04 21.26 -42.15
C HIS A 157 -18.25 20.76 -43.37
N GLU A 158 -17.02 20.29 -43.17
CA GLU A 158 -16.17 19.76 -44.24
C GLU A 158 -16.75 18.48 -44.87
N THR A 159 -17.44 17.65 -44.09
CA THR A 159 -18.07 16.42 -44.58
C THR A 159 -19.50 16.61 -45.09
N SER A 160 -20.06 17.82 -45.01
CA SER A 160 -21.49 18.08 -45.34
C SER A 160 -21.86 17.79 -46.80
N GLY A 161 -20.90 17.79 -47.71
CA GLY A 161 -21.08 17.47 -49.13
C GLY A 161 -20.99 15.98 -49.47
N TYR A 162 -20.67 15.12 -48.50
CA TYR A 162 -20.53 13.68 -48.70
C TYR A 162 -21.74 12.93 -48.15
N ASN A 163 -22.11 11.82 -48.78
CA ASN A 163 -23.12 10.94 -48.22
C ASN A 163 -22.57 10.28 -46.96
N SER A 164 -23.40 10.03 -45.95
CA SER A 164 -23.00 9.37 -44.71
C SER A 164 -22.33 8.01 -44.95
N SER A 165 -22.68 7.32 -46.06
CA SER A 165 -22.07 6.06 -46.49
C SER A 165 -20.61 6.19 -46.99
N ASP A 166 -20.17 7.42 -47.28
CA ASP A 166 -18.84 7.73 -47.82
C ASP A 166 -17.91 8.39 -46.77
N ILE A 167 -18.40 8.60 -45.54
CA ILE A 167 -17.63 9.19 -44.45
C ILE A 167 -17.07 8.07 -43.57
N TYR A 168 -15.78 7.79 -43.71
CA TYR A 168 -15.09 6.73 -42.97
C TYR A 168 -14.16 7.32 -41.91
N ASN A 169 -14.34 6.90 -40.65
CA ASN A 169 -13.42 7.26 -39.57
C ASN A 169 -12.21 6.31 -39.58
N VAL A 170 -11.05 6.79 -40.00
CA VAL A 170 -9.81 6.01 -40.06
C VAL A 170 -9.09 6.15 -38.71
N GLY A 171 -9.54 5.44 -37.68
CA GLY A 171 -8.82 5.40 -36.40
C GLY A 171 -9.56 5.02 -35.11
N GLY A 172 -10.89 4.82 -35.12
CA GLY A 172 -11.64 4.54 -33.88
C GLY A 172 -12.82 3.60 -34.10
N GLN A 173 -13.03 2.69 -33.15
CA GLN A 173 -14.14 1.73 -33.12
C GLN A 173 -15.47 2.39 -33.49
N ARG A 174 -16.24 1.68 -34.32
CA ARG A 174 -17.57 2.04 -34.80
C ARG A 174 -18.40 2.59 -33.62
N PRO A 175 -18.98 3.81 -33.73
CA PRO A 175 -19.91 4.29 -32.71
C PRO A 175 -21.07 3.29 -32.58
N PRO A 176 -21.62 3.09 -31.37
CA PRO A 176 -22.83 2.29 -31.24
C PRO A 176 -23.94 2.96 -32.05
N GLU A 177 -24.56 2.16 -32.92
CA GLU A 177 -25.80 2.54 -33.60
C GLU A 177 -26.85 2.85 -32.52
N ILE A 178 -27.50 4.00 -32.72
CA ILE A 178 -28.57 4.60 -31.91
C ILE A 178 -29.71 3.63 -31.64
#